data_AF-A0A858BXV8-F1
#
_entry.id   AF-A0A858BXV8-F1
#
_cell.length_a   1.000
_cell.length_b   1.000
_cell.length_c   1.000
_cell.angle_alpha   90.00
_cell.angle_beta   90.00
_cell.angle_gamma   90.00
#
_symmetry.space_group_name_H-M   'P 1'
#
loop_
_entity.id
_entity.type
_entity.pdbx_description
1 polymer ?
#
loop_
_entity_poly.entity_id
_entity_poly.type
_entity_poly.pdbx_seq_one_letter_code
_entity_poly.pdbx_strand_id
1 'polypeptide(L)'
;MEKIIIKSTGNILLFLLFGLAFLFPFSELQSIQDAGFRATVSIYPILLAGYLVIYPFLYLVISKKQKWSRRDLSELAFSDEREKVIVAEATKTSYLVLMGGLILAMAIIGGIKLFSLFTHKEISIYFISILLITILLIMSTISYCITWCFEYRK
;
A
#
# COMPACT_ATOMS: atom_id res chain seq x y z
N MET A 1 3.68 18.48 -9.96
CA MET A 1 3.82 17.08 -10.43
C MET A 1 4.80 16.27 -9.60
N GLU A 2 6.06 16.68 -9.44
CA GLU A 2 7.11 15.90 -8.73
C GLU A 2 6.71 15.44 -7.33
N LYS A 3 6.07 16.32 -6.55
CA LYS A 3 5.54 16.01 -5.21
C LYS A 3 4.61 14.80 -5.20
N ILE A 4 3.69 14.71 -6.16
CA ILE A 4 2.69 13.64 -6.23
C ILE A 4 3.35 12.33 -6.68
N ILE A 5 4.30 12.40 -7.61
CA ILE A 5 5.09 11.23 -8.02
C ILE A 5 5.87 10.69 -6.82
N ILE A 6 6.57 11.55 -6.08
CA ILE A 6 7.34 11.14 -4.89
C ILE A 6 6.43 10.52 -3.82
N LYS A 7 5.26 11.12 -3.55
CA LYS A 7 4.27 10.56 -2.61
C LYS A 7 3.76 9.20 -3.07
N SER A 8 3.40 9.07 -4.35
CA SER A 8 2.86 7.85 -4.92
C SER A 8 3.89 6.73 -4.94
N THR A 9 5.14 7.02 -5.33
CA THR A 9 6.25 6.07 -5.27
C THR A 9 6.55 5.64 -3.84
N GLY A 10 6.51 6.58 -2.89
CA GLY A 10 6.62 6.28 -1.46
C GLY A 10 5.52 5.32 -1.01
N ASN A 11 4.26 5.62 -1.30
CA ASN A 11 3.12 4.78 -0.94
C ASN A 11 3.19 3.38 -1.58
N ILE A 12 3.60 3.26 -2.85
CA ILE A 12 3.79 1.96 -3.50
C ILE A 12 4.85 1.14 -2.74
N LEU A 13 5.99 1.75 -2.40
CA LEU A 13 7.04 1.08 -1.65
C LEU A 13 6.57 0.71 -0.23
N LEU A 14 5.82 1.58 0.43
CA LEU A 14 5.20 1.31 1.73
C LEU A 14 4.28 0.09 1.65
N PHE A 15 3.39 0.03 0.66
CA PHE A 15 2.44 -1.08 0.51
C PHE A 15 3.15 -2.38 0.15
N LEU A 16 4.20 -2.35 -0.67
CA LEU A 16 5.05 -3.51 -0.94
C LEU A 16 5.72 -4.02 0.34
N LEU A 17 6.36 -3.14 1.12
CA LEU A 17 7.01 -3.52 2.37
C LEU A 17 6.01 -4.01 3.41
N PHE A 18 4.84 -3.40 3.48
CA PHE A 18 3.72 -3.85 4.31
C PHE A 18 3.32 -5.27 3.90
N GLY A 19 2.99 -5.50 2.62
CA GLY A 19 2.62 -6.83 2.14
C GLY A 19 3.67 -7.88 2.45
N LEU A 20 4.95 -7.60 2.19
CA LEU A 20 6.05 -8.52 2.48
C LEU A 20 6.22 -8.80 3.98
N ALA A 21 6.08 -7.78 4.84
CA ALA A 21 6.19 -7.93 6.29
C ALA A 21 5.07 -8.83 6.86
N PHE A 22 3.86 -8.74 6.31
CA PHE A 22 2.73 -9.57 6.75
C PHE A 22 2.71 -10.96 6.10
N LEU A 23 3.17 -11.11 4.85
CA LEU A 23 3.31 -12.41 4.22
C LEU A 23 4.43 -13.24 4.85
N PHE A 24 5.51 -12.59 5.28
CA PHE A 24 6.71 -13.24 5.80
C PHE A 24 7.20 -12.56 7.09
N PRO A 25 6.42 -12.62 8.19
CA PRO A 25 6.77 -11.94 9.44
C PRO A 25 7.96 -12.60 10.17
N PHE A 26 8.10 -13.92 10.04
CA PHE A 26 9.12 -14.70 10.72
C PHE A 26 9.90 -15.56 9.73
N SER A 27 11.21 -15.68 9.93
CA SER A 27 12.09 -16.55 9.13
C SER A 27 12.19 -17.96 9.72
N GLU A 28 12.13 -18.09 11.04
CA GLU A 28 12.02 -19.36 11.75
C GLU A 28 10.93 -19.23 12.81
N LEU A 29 10.04 -20.22 12.86
CA LEU A 29 9.03 -20.36 13.91
C LEU A 29 9.17 -21.76 14.51
N GLN A 30 9.75 -21.85 15.70
CA GLN A 30 9.92 -23.12 16.41
C GLN A 30 9.04 -23.13 17.67
N SER A 31 8.23 -24.19 17.79
CA SER A 31 7.51 -24.50 19.01
C SER A 31 8.47 -25.24 19.95
N ILE A 32 8.72 -24.67 21.14
CA ILE A 32 9.51 -25.32 22.19
C ILE A 32 8.52 -26.13 23.02
N GLN A 33 8.77 -27.44 23.11
CA GLN A 33 7.84 -28.46 23.63
C GLN A 33 7.24 -28.17 25.01
N ASP A 34 7.87 -27.34 25.86
CA ASP A 34 7.45 -27.19 27.26
C ASP A 34 6.93 -25.81 27.73
N ALA A 35 7.12 -24.69 27.01
CA ALA A 35 6.53 -23.39 27.46
C ALA A 35 6.62 -22.19 26.50
N GLY A 36 7.05 -22.33 25.24
CA GLY A 36 7.33 -21.11 24.47
C GLY A 36 7.48 -21.25 22.97
N PHE A 37 7.45 -20.09 22.33
CA PHE A 37 7.75 -19.93 20.90
C PHE A 37 9.07 -19.21 20.75
N ARG A 38 9.98 -19.78 19.96
CA ARG A 38 11.15 -19.06 19.47
C ARG A 38 10.86 -18.64 18.04
N ALA A 39 10.78 -17.33 17.83
CA ALA A 39 10.56 -16.75 16.52
C ALA A 39 11.73 -15.83 16.16
N THR A 40 12.29 -16.00 14.98
CA THR A 40 13.23 -15.03 14.40
C THR A 40 12.44 -14.13 13.45
N VAL A 41 12.46 -12.82 13.71
CA VAL A 41 11.79 -11.83 12.86
C VAL A 41 12.51 -11.81 11.51
N SER A 42 11.73 -11.91 10.44
CA SER A 42 12.25 -11.83 9.07
C SER A 42 12.82 -10.43 8.79
N ILE A 43 13.54 -10.29 7.68
CA ILE A 43 14.08 -9.00 7.25
C ILE A 43 12.98 -7.99 6.87
N TYR A 44 11.81 -8.45 6.40
CA TYR A 44 10.78 -7.57 5.85
C TYR A 44 10.12 -6.64 6.90
N PRO A 45 9.71 -7.12 8.10
CA PRO A 45 9.27 -6.23 9.17
C PRO A 45 10.31 -5.19 9.57
N ILE A 46 11.60 -5.56 9.56
CA ILE A 46 12.71 -4.65 9.88
C ILE A 46 12.84 -3.58 8.78
N LEU A 47 12.77 -3.97 7.51
CA LEU A 47 12.79 -3.04 6.38
C LEU A 47 11.59 -2.08 6.41
N LEU A 48 10.40 -2.57 6.75
CA LEU A 48 9.21 -1.72 6.92
C LEU A 48 9.41 -0.71 8.05
N ALA A 49 9.91 -1.13 9.22
CA ALA A 49 10.19 -0.24 10.34
C ALA A 49 11.24 0.82 9.95
N GLY A 50 12.32 0.41 9.27
CA GLY A 50 13.32 1.32 8.73
C GLY A 50 12.72 2.33 7.75
N TYR A 51 11.87 1.87 6.83
CA TYR A 51 11.17 2.74 5.89
C TYR A 51 10.28 3.77 6.60
N LEU A 52 9.52 3.38 7.62
CA LEU A 52 8.64 4.28 8.38
C LEU A 52 9.42 5.39 9.11
N VAL A 53 10.69 5.18 9.43
CA VAL A 53 11.57 6.20 10.03
C VAL A 53 12.27 7.04 8.95
N ILE A 54 12.81 6.39 7.93
CA ILE A 54 13.64 7.04 6.90
C ILE A 54 12.78 7.88 5.96
N TYR A 55 11.61 7.39 5.54
CA TYR A 55 10.80 8.06 4.53
C TYR A 55 10.29 9.45 4.99
N PRO A 56 9.73 9.63 6.20
CA PRO A 56 9.37 10.96 6.69
C PRO A 56 10.56 11.92 6.72
N PHE A 57 11.74 11.44 7.11
CA PHE A 57 12.95 12.25 7.12
C PHE A 57 13.36 12.67 5.70
N LEU A 58 13.41 11.73 4.76
CA LEU A 58 13.67 12.02 3.34
C LEU A 58 12.65 12.99 2.76
N TYR A 59 11.36 12.79 3.06
CA TYR A 59 10.28 13.67 2.63
C TYR A 59 10.48 15.11 3.14
N LEU A 60 10.87 15.28 4.40
CA LEU A 60 11.19 16.58 4.98
C LEU A 60 12.42 17.23 4.32
N VAL A 61 13.46 16.46 4.03
CA VAL A 61 14.67 16.98 3.35
C VAL A 61 14.34 17.43 1.93
N ILE A 62 13.60 16.60 1.17
CA ILE A 62 13.21 16.90 -0.21
C ILE A 62 12.27 18.10 -0.26
N SER A 63 11.25 18.14 0.60
CA SER A 63 10.29 19.25 0.65
C SER A 63 10.97 20.60 0.96
N LYS A 64 11.97 20.61 1.85
CA LYS A 64 12.79 21.80 2.11
C LYS A 64 13.62 22.21 0.89
N LYS A 65 14.31 21.27 0.25
CA LYS A 65 15.14 21.55 -0.94
C LYS A 65 14.31 22.08 -2.10
N GLN A 66 13.13 21.51 -2.32
CA GLN A 66 12.22 21.88 -3.40
C GLN A 66 11.31 23.07 -3.06
N LYS A 67 11.52 23.73 -1.90
CA LYS A 67 10.74 24.88 -1.42
C LYS A 67 9.22 24.66 -1.48
N TRP A 68 8.75 23.45 -1.20
CA TRP A 68 7.31 23.19 -1.11
C TRP A 68 6.70 24.07 -0.01
N SER A 69 5.57 24.72 -0.29
CA SER A 69 4.96 25.62 0.69
C SER A 69 4.63 24.84 1.96
N ARG A 70 4.89 25.44 3.14
CA ARG A 70 4.50 24.83 4.43
C ARG A 70 2.99 24.65 4.56
N ARG A 71 2.19 25.40 3.80
CA ARG A 71 0.74 25.19 3.74
C ARG A 71 0.40 23.94 2.91
N ASP A 72 1.23 23.55 1.94
CA ASP A 72 1.04 22.40 1.04
C ASP A 72 1.36 21.04 1.69
N LEU A 73 1.55 20.97 3.01
CA LEU A 73 1.82 19.70 3.69
C LEU A 73 0.63 18.73 3.61
N SER A 74 -0.60 19.26 3.52
CA SER A 74 -1.82 18.50 3.27
C SER A 74 -2.12 18.40 1.77
N GLU A 75 -2.64 17.26 1.29
CA GLU A 75 -3.24 17.17 -0.06
C GLU A 75 -4.50 18.04 -0.22
N LEU A 76 -5.06 18.52 0.89
CA LEU A 76 -6.22 19.43 0.91
C LEU A 76 -5.81 20.91 0.98
N ALA A 77 -4.52 21.19 1.06
CA ALA A 77 -4.02 22.55 0.91
C ALA A 77 -3.81 22.82 -0.57
N PHE A 78 -4.89 23.23 -1.22
CA PHE A 78 -4.90 23.56 -2.63
C PHE A 78 -4.19 24.89 -2.83
N SER A 79 -3.18 24.92 -3.71
CA SER A 79 -2.63 26.21 -4.13
C SER A 79 -3.59 26.95 -5.07
N ASP A 80 -4.49 26.21 -5.73
CA ASP A 80 -5.36 26.70 -6.79
C ASP A 80 -6.64 25.85 -6.96
N GLU A 81 -7.73 26.43 -7.49
CA GLU A 81 -8.99 25.72 -7.74
C GLU A 81 -8.81 24.56 -8.74
N ARG A 82 -7.89 24.72 -9.70
CA ARG A 82 -7.54 23.68 -10.67
C ARG A 82 -6.96 22.44 -9.98
N GLU A 83 -6.12 22.60 -8.98
CA GLU A 83 -5.53 21.48 -8.25
C GLU A 83 -6.61 20.71 -7.49
N LYS A 84 -7.59 21.40 -6.90
CA LYS A 84 -8.72 20.78 -6.21
C LYS A 84 -9.53 19.85 -7.12
N VAL A 85 -9.78 20.25 -8.37
CA VAL A 85 -10.50 19.43 -9.35
C VAL A 85 -9.69 18.18 -9.71
N ILE A 86 -8.38 18.33 -9.95
CA ILE A 86 -7.47 17.22 -10.25
C ILE A 86 -7.46 16.21 -9.09
N VAL A 87 -7.34 16.69 -7.84
CA VAL A 87 -7.36 15.85 -6.63
C VAL A 87 -8.67 15.07 -6.54
N ALA A 88 -9.80 15.74 -6.75
CA ALA A 88 -11.12 15.13 -6.64
C ALA A 88 -11.28 13.98 -7.65
N GLU A 89 -10.90 14.19 -8.92
CA GLU A 89 -11.05 13.15 -9.95
C GLU A 89 -10.05 12.00 -9.76
N ALA A 90 -8.81 12.30 -9.37
CA ALA A 90 -7.81 11.29 -9.04
C ALA A 90 -8.25 10.43 -7.83
N THR A 91 -8.78 11.07 -6.78
CA THR A 91 -9.28 10.39 -5.57
C THR A 91 -10.50 9.52 -5.90
N LYS A 92 -11.45 10.04 -6.69
CA LYS A 92 -12.62 9.29 -7.15
C LYS A 92 -12.21 8.06 -7.95
N THR A 93 -11.26 8.19 -8.87
CA THR A 93 -10.75 7.06 -9.67
C THR A 93 -10.10 6.02 -8.77
N SER A 94 -9.24 6.45 -7.85
CA SER A 94 -8.57 5.58 -6.89
C SER A 94 -9.55 4.84 -6.00
N TYR A 95 -10.61 5.51 -5.53
CA TYR A 95 -11.68 4.94 -4.74
C TYR A 95 -12.48 3.89 -5.51
N LEU A 96 -12.83 4.16 -6.78
CA LEU A 96 -13.52 3.18 -7.62
C LEU A 96 -12.68 1.91 -7.84
N VAL A 97 -11.37 2.07 -8.07
CA VAL A 97 -10.43 0.93 -8.17
C VAL A 97 -10.39 0.15 -6.87
N LEU A 98 -10.32 0.84 -5.73
CA LEU A 98 -10.26 0.21 -4.41
C LEU A 98 -11.56 -0.56 -4.09
N MET A 99 -12.72 0.05 -4.29
CA MET A 99 -14.02 -0.60 -4.05
C MET A 99 -14.26 -1.77 -5.00
N GLY A 100 -14.03 -1.59 -6.30
CA GLY A 100 -14.17 -2.66 -7.29
C GLY A 100 -13.22 -3.82 -7.02
N GLY A 101 -11.97 -3.52 -6.67
CA GLY A 101 -10.98 -4.53 -6.32
C GLY A 101 -11.27 -5.23 -5.00
N LEU A 102 -11.87 -4.57 -4.01
CA LEU A 102 -12.33 -5.23 -2.77
C LEU A 102 -13.43 -6.25 -3.06
N ILE A 103 -14.41 -5.89 -3.88
CA ILE A 103 -15.48 -6.82 -4.29
C ILE A 103 -14.88 -8.03 -5.03
N LEU A 104 -13.95 -7.78 -5.95
CA LEU A 104 -13.25 -8.85 -6.68
C LEU A 104 -12.43 -9.73 -5.73
N ALA A 105 -11.71 -9.13 -4.77
CA ALA A 105 -10.93 -9.87 -3.78
C ALA A 105 -11.82 -10.76 -2.91
N MET A 106 -12.99 -10.27 -2.48
CA MET A 106 -13.98 -11.07 -1.74
C MET A 106 -14.48 -12.25 -2.59
N ALA A 107 -14.77 -12.02 -3.88
CA ALA A 107 -15.19 -13.08 -4.79
C ALA A 107 -14.09 -14.14 -4.97
N ILE A 108 -12.82 -13.73 -5.12
CA ILE A 108 -11.66 -14.62 -5.22
C ILE A 108 -11.51 -15.44 -3.93
N ILE A 109 -11.53 -14.81 -2.77
CA ILE A 109 -11.40 -15.49 -1.47
C ILE A 109 -12.54 -16.50 -1.27
N GLY A 110 -13.78 -16.10 -1.58
CA GLY A 110 -14.94 -16.98 -1.52
C GLY A 110 -14.81 -18.18 -2.46
N GLY A 111 -14.40 -17.94 -3.71
CA GLY A 111 -14.16 -18.99 -4.70
C GLY A 111 -13.06 -19.96 -4.28
N ILE A 112 -11.96 -19.46 -3.72
CA ILE A 112 -10.86 -20.29 -3.21
C ILE A 112 -11.33 -21.13 -2.02
N LYS A 113 -12.13 -20.56 -1.11
CA LYS A 113 -12.68 -21.32 0.02
C LYS A 113 -13.59 -22.45 -0.46
N LEU A 114 -14.46 -22.17 -1.43
CA LEU A 114 -15.29 -23.21 -2.05
C LEU A 114 -14.43 -24.29 -2.73
N PHE A 115 -13.43 -23.91 -3.52
CA PHE A 115 -12.55 -24.85 -4.20
C PHE A 115 -11.75 -25.72 -3.21
N SER A 116 -11.27 -25.14 -2.11
CA SER A 116 -10.58 -25.87 -1.04
C SER A 116 -11.49 -26.92 -0.40
N LEU A 117 -12.79 -26.64 -0.24
CA LEU A 117 -13.76 -27.62 0.26
C LEU A 117 -13.94 -28.81 -0.70
N PHE A 118 -13.91 -28.59 -2.01
CA PHE A 118 -14.10 -29.66 -3.01
C PHE A 118 -12.83 -30.45 -3.32
N THR A 119 -11.65 -29.84 -3.19
CA THR A 119 -10.37 -30.47 -3.60
C THR A 119 -9.53 -30.99 -2.44
N HIS A 120 -9.97 -30.75 -1.20
CA HIS A 120 -9.23 -31.07 0.04
C HIS A 120 -7.80 -30.50 0.10
N LYS A 121 -7.47 -29.52 -0.76
CA LYS A 121 -6.21 -28.79 -0.70
C LYS A 121 -6.34 -27.66 0.31
N GLU A 122 -5.42 -27.62 1.27
CA GLU A 122 -5.30 -26.51 2.19
C GLU A 122 -4.64 -25.32 1.48
N ILE A 123 -5.41 -24.24 1.33
CA ILE A 123 -4.93 -22.98 0.79
C ILE A 123 -4.97 -21.95 1.91
N SER A 124 -3.85 -21.27 2.16
CA SER A 124 -3.76 -20.23 3.19
C SER A 124 -4.57 -18.99 2.79
N ILE A 125 -5.78 -18.87 3.33
CA ILE A 125 -6.66 -17.70 3.13
C ILE A 125 -5.97 -16.43 3.62
N TYR A 126 -5.22 -16.52 4.72
CA TYR A 126 -4.42 -15.42 5.23
C TYR A 126 -3.45 -14.89 4.17
N PHE A 127 -2.62 -15.78 3.62
CA PHE A 127 -1.63 -15.42 2.62
C PHE A 127 -2.26 -14.72 1.41
N ILE A 128 -3.36 -15.30 0.91
CA ILE A 128 -4.06 -14.76 -0.27
C ILE A 128 -4.73 -13.41 0.04
N SER A 129 -5.30 -13.25 1.23
CA SER A 129 -5.92 -12.00 1.64
C SER A 129 -4.91 -10.86 1.71
N ILE A 130 -3.74 -11.12 2.32
CA ILE A 130 -2.64 -10.14 2.40
C ILE A 130 -2.07 -9.83 1.02
N LEU A 131 -1.93 -10.83 0.15
CA LEU A 131 -1.47 -10.63 -1.22
C LEU A 131 -2.44 -9.74 -2.02
N LEU A 132 -3.74 -10.05 -1.97
CA LEU A 132 -4.77 -9.32 -2.71
C LEU A 132 -4.89 -7.87 -2.22
N ILE A 133 -4.91 -7.63 -0.91
CA ILE A 133 -4.98 -6.25 -0.39
C ILE A 133 -3.73 -5.45 -0.75
N THR A 134 -2.56 -6.08 -0.75
CA THR A 134 -1.30 -5.42 -1.14
C THR A 134 -1.34 -4.98 -2.61
N ILE A 135 -1.72 -5.90 -3.51
CA ILE A 135 -1.88 -5.61 -4.94
C ILE A 135 -2.90 -4.49 -5.14
N LEU A 136 -4.02 -4.55 -4.42
CA LEU A 136 -5.09 -3.56 -4.54
C LEU A 136 -4.64 -2.17 -4.12
N LEU A 137 -3.92 -2.04 -2.99
CA LEU A 137 -3.40 -0.76 -2.52
C LEU A 137 -2.37 -0.17 -3.52
N ILE A 138 -1.52 -1.00 -4.11
CA ILE A 138 -0.59 -0.60 -5.16
C ILE A 138 -1.35 -0.11 -6.40
N MET A 139 -2.33 -0.88 -6.88
CA MET A 139 -3.14 -0.52 -8.05
C MET A 139 -3.94 0.77 -7.84
N SER A 140 -4.50 0.95 -6.65
CA SER A 140 -5.21 2.17 -6.23
C SER A 140 -4.29 3.40 -6.19
N THR A 141 -3.02 3.21 -5.81
CA THR A 141 -2.02 4.29 -5.81
C THR A 141 -1.54 4.62 -7.23
N ILE A 142 -1.34 3.60 -8.06
CA ILE A 142 -0.97 3.78 -9.47
C ILE A 142 -2.09 4.50 -10.22
N SER A 143 -3.35 4.11 -10.02
CA SER A 143 -4.49 4.76 -10.68
C SER A 143 -4.61 6.22 -10.25
N TYR A 144 -4.44 6.52 -8.96
CA TYR A 144 -4.38 7.90 -8.48
C TYR A 144 -3.30 8.72 -9.20
N CYS A 145 -2.06 8.19 -9.24
CA CYS A 145 -0.93 8.90 -9.85
C CYS A 145 -1.14 9.11 -11.37
N ILE A 146 -1.64 8.11 -12.08
CA ILE A 146 -1.92 8.19 -13.52
C ILE A 146 -2.99 9.24 -13.80
N THR A 147 -4.13 9.17 -13.09
CA THR A 147 -5.22 10.14 -13.28
C THR A 147 -4.78 11.55 -12.94
N TRP A 148 -4.01 11.72 -11.86
CA TRP A 148 -3.43 13.02 -11.53
C TRP A 148 -2.54 13.56 -12.66
N CYS A 149 -1.63 12.74 -13.18
CA CYS A 149 -0.74 13.14 -14.27
C CYS A 149 -1.51 13.47 -15.56
N PHE A 150 -2.60 12.75 -15.83
CA PHE A 150 -3.45 12.99 -16.99
C PHE A 150 -4.21 14.31 -16.86
N GLU A 151 -4.92 14.53 -15.76
CA GLU A 151 -5.70 15.75 -15.52
C GLU A 151 -4.80 16.98 -15.35
N TYR A 152 -3.57 16.84 -14.86
CA TYR A 152 -2.61 17.96 -14.82
C TYR A 152 -2.17 18.42 -16.22
N ARG A 153 -2.11 17.50 -17.19
CA ARG A 153 -1.71 17.79 -18.58
C ARG A 153 -2.83 18.37 -19.43
N LYS A 154 -4.08 18.21 -19.00
CA LYS A 154 -5.28 18.73 -19.65
C LYS A 154 -5.47 20.21 -19.32
#